data_AF-A0A8X6UQC7-F1
#
_entry.id   AF-A0A8X6UQC7-F1
#
_cell.length_a   1.000
_cell.length_b   1.000
_cell.length_c   1.000
_cell.angle_alpha   90.00
_cell.angle_beta   90.00
_cell.angle_gamma   90.00
#
_symmetry.space_group_name_H-M   'P 1'
#
loop_
_entity.id
_entity.type
_entity.pdbx_description
1 polymer ?
#
loop_
_entity_poly.entity_id
_entity_poly.type
_entity_poly.pdbx_seq_one_letter_code
_entity_poly.pdbx_strand_id
1 'polypeptide(L)'
;MRHLIQNGIVTIPQPPYSPDLTPAVFFLFPKEKPDLKGCHHGILDDVKRACTHTLKDVLVGDFQGAYEAWKRRLQNCVHAQGAYFEDY
;
A
#
# COMPACT_ATOMS: atom_id res chain seq x y z
N MET A 1 -14.98 4.57 -11.98
CA MET A 1 -14.64 5.82 -12.72
C MET A 1 -15.74 6.87 -12.68
N ARG A 2 -16.98 6.60 -13.15
CA ARG A 2 -18.07 7.62 -13.16
C ARG A 2 -18.25 8.36 -11.84
N HIS A 3 -18.31 7.64 -10.72
CA HIS A 3 -18.42 8.24 -9.39
C HIS A 3 -17.20 9.11 -9.01
N LEU A 4 -15.98 8.70 -9.35
CA LEU A 4 -14.77 9.48 -9.04
C LEU A 4 -14.73 10.79 -9.82
N ILE A 5 -15.09 10.73 -11.11
CA ILE A 5 -15.16 11.90 -11.99
C ILE A 5 -16.23 12.89 -11.50
N GLN A 6 -17.40 12.40 -11.11
CA GLN A 6 -18.48 13.23 -10.54
C GLN A 6 -18.04 13.96 -9.26
N ASN A 7 -17.13 13.40 -8.49
CA ASN A 7 -16.59 14.01 -7.28
C ASN A 7 -15.26 14.78 -7.52
N GLY A 8 -14.84 14.95 -8.78
CA GLY A 8 -13.60 15.67 -9.10
C GLY A 8 -12.30 14.98 -8.65
N ILE A 9 -12.35 13.67 -8.37
CA ILE A 9 -11.17 12.91 -7.94
C ILE A 9 -10.37 12.49 -9.16
N VAL A 10 -9.14 13.00 -9.26
CA VAL A 10 -8.18 12.61 -10.30
C VAL A 10 -7.65 11.21 -10.01
N THR A 11 -7.70 10.34 -11.00
CA THR A 11 -7.18 8.98 -10.92
C THR A 11 -5.81 8.88 -11.57
N ILE A 12 -4.91 8.13 -10.95
CA ILE A 12 -3.59 7.84 -11.49
C ILE A 12 -3.66 6.51 -12.27
N PRO A 13 -3.08 6.41 -13.48
CA PRO A 13 -3.01 5.14 -14.21
C PRO A 13 -2.23 4.09 -13.41
N GLN A 14 -2.80 2.89 -13.28
CA GLN A 14 -2.15 1.74 -12.63
C GLN A 14 -2.05 0.60 -13.67
N PRO A 15 -0.84 0.13 -14.00
CA PRO A 15 -0.68 -1.02 -14.88
C PRO A 15 -1.26 -2.31 -14.25
N PRO A 16 -1.85 -3.23 -15.05
CA PRO A 16 -2.31 -4.52 -14.56
C PRO A 16 -1.17 -5.32 -13.93
N TYR A 17 -1.48 -6.08 -12.87
CA TYR A 17 -0.53 -6.99 -12.21
C TYR A 17 0.75 -6.32 -11.69
N SER A 18 0.71 -5.06 -11.26
CA SER A 18 1.90 -4.36 -10.72
C SER A 18 1.82 -4.10 -9.21
N PRO A 19 1.87 -5.16 -8.36
CA PRO A 19 1.88 -5.01 -6.91
C PRO A 19 3.14 -4.29 -6.40
N ASP A 20 4.26 -4.45 -7.09
CA ASP A 20 5.53 -3.77 -6.88
C ASP A 20 5.44 -2.24 -7.00
N LEU A 21 4.42 -1.74 -7.71
CA LEU A 21 4.11 -0.32 -7.87
C LEU A 21 2.95 0.17 -6.99
N THR A 22 2.31 -0.70 -6.20
CA THR A 22 1.12 -0.36 -5.43
C THR A 22 1.47 -0.05 -3.98
N PRO A 23 1.33 1.21 -3.49
CA PRO A 23 1.73 1.59 -2.12
C PRO A 23 1.07 0.76 -1.02
N ALA A 24 -0.21 0.41 -1.18
CA ALA A 24 -0.88 -0.47 -0.22
C ALA A 24 -0.19 -1.83 -0.09
N VAL A 25 0.37 -2.37 -1.19
CA VAL A 25 0.97 -3.70 -1.24
C VAL A 25 2.41 -3.71 -0.75
N PHE A 26 3.25 -2.77 -1.20
CA PHE A 26 4.68 -2.76 -0.82
C PHE A 26 4.95 -2.05 0.52
N PHE A 27 4.01 -1.23 1.02
CA PHE A 27 4.22 -0.43 2.24
C PHE A 27 3.20 -0.71 3.34
N LEU A 28 1.90 -0.55 3.07
CA LEU A 28 0.89 -0.56 4.15
C LEU A 28 0.65 -1.98 4.70
N PHE A 29 0.37 -2.94 3.83
CA PHE A 29 0.12 -4.32 4.27
C PHE A 29 1.32 -4.99 4.95
N PRO A 30 2.59 -4.74 4.55
CA PRO A 30 3.74 -5.19 5.31
C PRO A 30 3.80 -4.67 6.75
N LYS A 31 3.25 -3.46 7.02
CA LYS A 31 3.12 -2.93 8.38
C LYS A 31 1.95 -3.55 9.15
N GLU A 32 0.82 -3.82 8.49
CA GLU A 32 -0.37 -4.38 9.16
C GLU A 32 -0.33 -5.90 9.38
N LYS A 33 0.22 -6.66 8.42
CA LYS A 33 0.17 -8.13 8.43
C LYS A 33 0.82 -8.77 9.64
N PRO A 34 1.96 -8.29 10.19
CA PRO A 34 2.60 -8.91 11.34
C PRO A 34 1.67 -9.05 12.55
N ASP A 35 0.87 -8.02 12.85
CA ASP A 35 0.01 -7.99 14.03
C ASP A 35 -1.23 -8.89 13.89
N LEU A 36 -1.64 -9.18 12.65
CA LEU A 36 -2.74 -10.09 12.34
C LEU A 36 -2.26 -11.54 12.18
N LYS A 37 -1.00 -11.75 11.82
CA LYS A 37 -0.49 -13.07 11.47
C LYS A 37 -0.35 -13.94 12.72
N GLY A 38 -1.00 -15.11 12.70
CA GLY A 38 -0.92 -16.08 13.80
C GLY A 38 -1.83 -15.76 14.99
N CYS A 39 -2.59 -14.66 14.92
CA CYS A 39 -3.59 -14.28 15.91
C CYS A 39 -4.96 -14.80 15.52
N HIS A 40 -5.63 -15.55 16.40
CA HIS A 40 -7.04 -15.90 16.22
C HIS A 40 -7.91 -14.81 16.87
N HIS A 41 -8.63 -14.06 16.04
CA HIS A 41 -9.62 -13.08 16.50
C HIS A 41 -11.00 -13.74 16.47
N GLY A 42 -11.61 -13.93 17.65
CA GLY A 42 -12.87 -14.67 17.77
C GLY A 42 -14.09 -13.95 17.18
N ILE A 43 -14.03 -12.62 17.06
CA ILE A 43 -15.09 -11.79 16.49
C ILE A 43 -14.50 -10.68 15.60
N LEU A 44 -15.33 -10.18 14.69
CA LEU A 44 -14.96 -9.11 13.74
C LEU A 44 -14.43 -7.85 14.44
N ASP A 45 -14.98 -7.49 15.60
CA ASP A 45 -14.59 -6.28 16.31
C ASP A 45 -13.15 -6.35 16.83
N ASP A 46 -12.64 -7.54 17.14
CA ASP A 46 -11.26 -7.72 17.54
C ASP A 46 -10.29 -7.55 16.37
N VAL A 47 -10.67 -8.02 15.18
CA VAL A 47 -9.91 -7.76 13.94
C VAL A 47 -9.86 -6.27 13.65
N LYS A 48 -11.01 -5.57 13.71
CA LYS A 48 -11.08 -4.11 13.50
C LYS A 48 -10.21 -3.36 14.50
N ARG A 49 -10.21 -3.78 15.77
CA ARG A 49 -9.40 -3.16 16.82
C ARG A 49 -7.92 -3.33 16.56
N ALA A 50 -7.48 -4.54 16.19
CA ALA A 50 -6.09 -4.83 15.84
C ALA A 50 -5.62 -4.02 14.63
N CYS A 51 -6.39 -4.02 13.52
CA CYS A 51 -6.08 -3.19 12.35
C CYS A 51 -6.03 -1.70 12.70
N THR A 52 -7.02 -1.19 13.44
CA THR A 52 -7.08 0.23 13.82
C THR A 52 -5.89 0.64 14.68
N HIS A 53 -5.47 -0.21 15.61
CA HIS A 53 -4.28 0.04 16.41
C HIS A 53 -3.04 0.15 15.54
N THR A 54 -2.82 -0.84 14.67
CA THR A 54 -1.67 -0.87 13.76
C THR A 54 -1.62 0.35 12.85
N LEU A 55 -2.77 0.77 12.30
CA LEU A 55 -2.86 1.95 11.44
C LEU A 55 -2.57 3.27 12.17
N LYS A 56 -2.94 3.36 13.45
CA LYS A 56 -2.67 4.56 14.27
C LYS A 56 -1.18 4.71 14.60
N ASP A 57 -0.45 3.60 14.61
CA ASP A 57 0.97 3.59 14.91
C ASP A 57 1.84 3.91 13.69
N VAL A 58 1.25 3.96 12.47
CA VAL A 58 1.95 4.41 11.26
C VAL A 58 2.17 5.92 11.33
N LEU A 59 3.44 6.33 11.32
CA LEU A 59 3.80 7.73 11.45
C LEU A 59 3.61 8.49 10.13
N VAL A 60 3.41 9.81 10.20
CA VAL A 60 3.38 10.67 8.99
C VAL A 60 4.65 10.51 8.15
N GLY A 61 5.81 10.37 8.81
CA GLY A 61 7.10 10.15 8.15
C GLY A 61 7.16 8.81 7.38
N ASP A 62 6.44 7.79 7.84
CA ASP A 62 6.35 6.51 7.12
C ASP A 62 5.61 6.69 5.79
N PHE A 63 4.50 7.43 5.78
CA PHE A 63 3.75 7.73 4.56
C PHE A 63 4.56 8.59 3.57
N GLN A 64 5.31 9.57 4.08
CA GLN A 64 6.22 10.37 3.27
C GLN A 64 7.31 9.49 2.64
N GLY A 65 7.93 8.62 3.42
CA GLY A 65 8.90 7.64 2.93
C GLY A 65 8.32 6.70 1.87
N ALA A 66 7.08 6.24 2.06
CA ALA A 66 6.37 5.41 1.08
C ALA A 66 6.16 6.15 -0.25
N TYR A 67 5.91 7.45 -0.22
CA TYR A 67 5.74 8.27 -1.41
C TYR A 67 7.07 8.43 -2.18
N GLU A 68 8.18 8.64 -1.48
CA GLU A 68 9.51 8.67 -2.12
C GLU A 68 9.91 7.30 -2.67
N ALA A 69 9.63 6.22 -1.94
CA ALA A 69 9.82 4.86 -2.42
C ALA A 69 8.98 4.58 -3.67
N TRP A 70 7.75 5.11 -3.74
CA TRP A 70 6.89 4.96 -4.91
C TRP A 70 7.50 5.60 -6.17
N LYS A 71 8.06 6.81 -6.05
CA LYS A 71 8.77 7.47 -7.17
C LYS A 71 9.95 6.65 -7.65
N ARG A 72 10.77 6.12 -6.73
CA ARG A 72 11.90 5.24 -7.06
C ARG A 72 11.44 3.96 -7.76
N ARG A 73 10.39 3.32 -7.24
CA ARG A 73 9.80 2.11 -7.84
C ARG A 73 9.29 2.35 -9.26
N LEU A 74 8.65 3.49 -9.52
CA LEU A 74 8.25 3.89 -10.88
C LEU A 74 9.47 4.02 -11.81
N GLN A 75 10.56 4.62 -11.34
CA GLN A 75 11.81 4.70 -12.12
C GLN A 75 12.41 3.31 -12.38
N ASN A 76 12.43 2.43 -11.38
CA ASN A 76 12.92 1.07 -11.53
C ASN A 76 12.11 0.26 -12.54
N CYS A 77 10.78 0.42 -12.56
CA CYS A 77 9.93 -0.18 -13.60
C CYS A 77 10.33 0.27 -15.01
N VAL A 78 10.62 1.57 -15.19
CA VAL A 78 11.10 2.11 -16.48
C VAL A 78 12.45 1.50 -16.85
N HIS A 79 13.41 1.45 -15.92
CA HIS A 79 14.72 0.82 -16.16
C HIS A 79 14.62 -0.67 -16.48
N ALA A 80 13.69 -1.37 -15.83
CA ALA A 80 13.38 -2.78 -16.07
C ALA A 80 12.52 -3.01 -17.33
N GLN A 81 12.19 -1.96 -18.09
CA GLN A 81 11.35 -2.02 -19.29
C GLN A 81 9.99 -2.69 -19.02
N GLY A 82 9.42 -2.44 -17.85
CA GLY A 82 8.13 -3.00 -17.41
C GLY A 82 8.22 -4.40 -16.81
N ALA A 83 9.40 -5.01 -16.70
CA ALA A 83 9.59 -6.24 -15.94
C ALA A 83 9.51 -5.97 -14.41
N TYR A 84 9.16 -7.01 -13.65
CA TYR A 84 9.25 -6.96 -12.19
C TYR A 84 10.68 -6.73 -11.74
N PHE A 85 10.82 -6.04 -10.61
CA PHE A 85 12.09 -5.75 -9.98
C PHE A 85 11.98 -5.90 -8.46
N GLU A 86 13.14 -6.04 -7.82
CA GLU A 86 13.26 -6.00 -6.37
C GLU A 86 13.87 -4.65 -5.96
N ASP A 87 13.43 -4.13 -4.83
CA ASP A 87 13.91 -2.88 -4.24
C ASP A 87 14.38 -3.25 -2.83
N TYR A 88 15.67 -3.61 -2.75
CA TYR A 88 16.38 -4.00 -1.52
C TYR A 88 16.71 -2.79 -0.66
#